data_AF-A0A8J5J939-F1
#
_entry.id   AF-A0A8J5J939-F1
#
_cell.length_a   1.000
_cell.length_b   1.000
_cell.length_c   1.000
_cell.angle_alpha   90.00
_cell.angle_beta   90.00
_cell.angle_gamma   90.00
#
_symmetry.space_group_name_H-M   'P 1'
#
loop_
_entity.id
_entity.type
_entity.pdbx_description
1 polymer ?
#
loop_
_entity_poly.entity_id
_entity_poly.type
_entity_poly.pdbx_seq_one_letter_code
_entity_poly.pdbx_strand_id
1 'polypeptide(L)'
;MHGQTTVAAQTGGEQSGTCAYQDASAQRVAGRTKAVVVGAGFLGRCIAIDLSLLGVQVVVCDTNLQTGDAVRKLSSYAYELLHPLLYLGYVTKSMVTQACGNITVVTDVAQCADAAIIIEAIPENLEAKVKLFKTLEQHCSASTILTTNTIELPIDSIQMHLQHPDRFLGMRFFYPCVLMSPVEITVGTSTSQCTVDRVVAFLQRLEKQPHRGPTKRVLTSKEASAFQFDTAVRGHFYHGLLEPKRVSSVADIITPQPGDQEEKNRVLKLRHHLEDHTELKRQQFNAMTQLVLLLLSRYKGDKQEQIPSFEKLQNDLEAKILKLFGRVNCNAFSIANDVTNEAVGIGLFPEGALFNHDCDPNCVVSFKGREMKVHVVKNVEVGQELTVSYIELLQSTKKRRMELKDSYFFDCQCTRCLAAMKEETTNDWYLDGLECSNKECLDGVVVLDDVDHAVCKICGTARDSEEIATYERELKTIETLNVNSDQDKWKMYQQMWEIAMDKLNLHPRNARMAVMAREIGNFLLNATSVELQHQALRFCLGELHAVEWLLPTTKLPSRGLLHFQIGTLLFEEVTTSMSSVDRAQQLQNAVKHLQEALSVLDCAYGSKSDAVQSAQLMLDEAQRTIKQLP
;
A
#
# COMPACT_ATOMS: atom_id res chain seq x y z
N MET A 1 94.58 -3.99 -15.60
CA MET A 1 94.80 -3.60 -17.01
C MET A 1 94.35 -4.76 -17.90
N HIS A 2 93.61 -4.46 -18.97
CA HIS A 2 93.16 -5.34 -20.07
C HIS A 2 92.04 -6.32 -19.68
N GLY A 3 90.96 -6.55 -20.45
CA GLY A 3 90.54 -6.10 -21.78
C GLY A 3 89.11 -6.63 -22.05
N GLN A 4 88.45 -6.12 -23.09
CA GLN A 4 87.07 -6.41 -23.51
C GLN A 4 86.78 -7.90 -23.77
N THR A 5 85.61 -8.43 -23.35
CA THR A 5 84.50 -8.96 -24.20
C THR A 5 83.28 -9.44 -23.36
N THR A 6 82.07 -9.05 -23.81
CA THR A 6 80.74 -9.71 -23.79
C THR A 6 80.40 -10.83 -22.79
N VAL A 7 79.26 -10.72 -22.05
CA VAL A 7 78.21 -11.77 -21.91
C VAL A 7 76.83 -11.16 -21.54
N ALA A 8 75.86 -11.50 -22.39
CA ALA A 8 74.40 -11.73 -22.27
C ALA A 8 73.49 -11.08 -21.19
N ALA A 9 72.36 -10.59 -21.72
CA ALA A 9 71.10 -10.32 -21.06
C ALA A 9 70.45 -11.59 -20.46
N GLN A 10 69.85 -11.44 -19.28
CA GLN A 10 68.74 -12.28 -18.83
C GLN A 10 67.61 -11.40 -18.33
N THR A 11 66.48 -11.61 -18.98
CA THR A 11 65.14 -11.06 -18.76
C THR A 11 64.56 -11.57 -17.43
N GLY A 12 64.30 -10.66 -16.48
CA GLY A 12 63.41 -10.91 -15.34
C GLY A 12 62.09 -10.20 -15.61
N GLY A 13 61.07 -10.97 -16.01
CA GLY A 13 59.76 -10.44 -16.38
C GLY A 13 59.00 -9.85 -15.19
N GLU A 14 58.70 -8.56 -15.26
CA GLU A 14 57.59 -7.97 -14.53
C GLU A 14 56.30 -8.59 -15.08
N GLN A 15 55.65 -9.42 -14.27
CA GLN A 15 54.29 -9.87 -14.55
C GLN A 15 53.34 -8.67 -14.38
N SER A 16 53.20 -7.88 -15.44
CA SER A 16 52.02 -7.08 -15.67
C SER A 16 50.83 -8.05 -15.75
N GLY A 17 50.13 -8.23 -14.64
CA GLY A 17 48.84 -8.93 -14.60
C GLY A 17 47.79 -8.12 -15.34
N THR A 18 47.89 -8.06 -16.67
CA THR A 18 46.77 -7.74 -17.55
C THR A 18 45.64 -8.68 -17.15
N CYS A 19 44.50 -8.11 -16.75
CA CYS A 19 43.29 -8.85 -16.43
C CYS A 19 42.98 -9.80 -17.60
N ALA A 20 43.30 -11.08 -17.42
CA ALA A 20 43.01 -12.14 -18.37
C ALA A 20 41.52 -12.47 -18.28
N TYR A 21 40.71 -11.55 -18.78
CA TYR A 21 39.30 -11.76 -19.10
C TYR A 21 38.91 -10.86 -20.28
N GLN A 22 39.72 -10.87 -21.33
CA GLN A 22 39.28 -10.46 -22.66
C GLN A 22 38.84 -11.70 -23.45
N ASP A 23 37.67 -11.56 -24.07
CA ASP A 23 37.13 -12.37 -25.17
C ASP A 23 36.46 -13.73 -24.91
N ALA A 24 35.54 -13.76 -23.93
CA ALA A 24 34.41 -14.70 -24.00
C ALA A 24 33.03 -14.13 -23.59
N SER A 25 32.97 -12.91 -23.04
CA SER A 25 31.72 -12.22 -22.66
C SER A 25 31.42 -10.97 -23.49
N ALA A 26 32.39 -10.43 -24.23
CA ALA A 26 32.21 -9.27 -25.11
C ALA A 26 31.32 -9.55 -26.35
N GLN A 27 30.97 -10.82 -26.59
CA GLN A 27 30.07 -11.25 -27.67
C GLN A 27 28.91 -12.13 -27.20
N ARG A 28 28.51 -12.05 -25.92
CA ARG A 28 27.26 -12.66 -25.46
C ARG A 28 26.16 -11.64 -25.28
N VAL A 29 25.39 -11.55 -26.36
CA VAL A 29 23.98 -11.16 -26.45
C VAL A 29 23.69 -9.67 -26.30
N ALA A 30 22.98 -9.15 -27.30
CA ALA A 30 22.12 -7.98 -27.22
C ALA A 30 21.00 -8.19 -26.16
N GLY A 31 21.38 -8.41 -24.90
CA GLY A 31 20.51 -8.68 -23.76
C GLY A 31 20.62 -7.52 -22.76
N ARG A 32 19.48 -6.93 -22.39
CA ARG A 32 19.39 -5.85 -21.40
C ARG A 32 20.05 -6.31 -20.09
N THR A 33 20.89 -5.46 -19.49
CA THR A 33 21.48 -5.71 -18.16
C THR A 33 20.37 -5.95 -17.14
N LYS A 34 20.46 -7.06 -16.39
CA LYS A 34 19.49 -7.43 -15.33
C LYS A 34 20.02 -6.98 -13.97
N ALA A 35 19.32 -6.04 -13.34
CA ALA A 35 19.58 -5.60 -11.97
C ALA A 35 18.51 -6.18 -11.04
N VAL A 36 18.89 -6.59 -9.84
CA VAL A 36 17.94 -6.98 -8.80
C VAL A 36 17.95 -5.94 -7.70
N VAL A 37 16.78 -5.51 -7.26
CA VAL A 37 16.60 -4.70 -6.04
C VAL A 37 15.97 -5.59 -4.98
N VAL A 38 16.67 -5.79 -3.86
CA VAL A 38 16.15 -6.61 -2.74
C VAL A 38 15.57 -5.70 -1.67
N GLY A 39 14.27 -5.87 -1.41
CA GLY A 39 13.45 -4.98 -0.59
C GLY A 39 12.56 -4.10 -1.46
N ALA A 40 11.24 -4.26 -1.32
CA ALA A 40 10.21 -3.50 -2.00
C ALA A 40 9.55 -2.45 -1.09
N GLY A 41 10.27 -2.03 -0.06
CA GLY A 41 9.94 -0.86 0.73
C GLY A 41 9.92 0.43 -0.11
N PHE A 42 9.78 1.57 0.55
CA PHE A 42 9.74 2.87 -0.13
C PHE A 42 10.93 3.12 -1.07
N LEU A 43 12.15 2.94 -0.57
CA LEU A 43 13.36 3.28 -1.32
C LEU A 43 13.68 2.24 -2.40
N GLY A 44 13.51 0.95 -2.13
CA GLY A 44 13.71 -0.10 -3.12
C GLY A 44 12.78 0.04 -4.33
N ARG A 45 11.50 0.39 -4.12
CA ARG A 45 10.58 0.72 -5.23
C ARG A 45 11.06 1.93 -6.03
N CYS A 46 11.55 2.98 -5.37
CA CYS A 46 12.08 4.17 -6.05
C CYS A 46 13.31 3.84 -6.92
N ILE A 47 14.24 3.03 -6.42
CA ILE A 47 15.42 2.58 -7.17
C ILE A 47 14.99 1.73 -8.37
N ALA A 48 14.06 0.80 -8.17
CA ALA A 48 13.56 -0.06 -9.23
C ALA A 48 12.92 0.74 -10.37
N ILE A 49 12.06 1.72 -10.03
CA ILE A 49 11.42 2.59 -11.00
C ILE A 49 12.46 3.43 -11.75
N ASP A 50 13.42 4.04 -11.05
CA ASP A 50 14.50 4.82 -11.65
C ASP A 50 15.32 4.01 -12.66
N LEU A 51 15.80 2.83 -12.29
CA LEU A 51 16.57 1.97 -13.19
C LEU A 51 15.72 1.50 -14.38
N SER A 52 14.45 1.18 -14.16
CA SER A 52 13.55 0.71 -15.22
C SER A 52 13.23 1.78 -16.27
N LEU A 53 13.12 3.05 -15.86
CA LEU A 53 12.98 4.21 -16.75
C LEU A 53 14.22 4.40 -17.63
N LEU A 54 15.39 4.05 -17.11
CA LEU A 54 16.67 4.07 -17.83
C LEU A 54 16.88 2.80 -18.70
N GLY A 55 15.83 1.99 -18.87
CA GLY A 55 15.82 0.83 -19.77
C GLY A 55 16.46 -0.44 -19.20
N VAL A 56 16.79 -0.47 -17.91
CA VAL A 56 17.32 -1.65 -17.21
C VAL A 56 16.19 -2.65 -16.97
N GLN A 57 16.47 -3.95 -17.14
CA GLN A 57 15.54 -5.00 -16.68
C GLN A 57 15.73 -5.15 -15.18
N VAL A 58 14.67 -4.90 -14.42
CA VAL A 58 14.75 -4.89 -12.95
C VAL A 58 13.93 -6.03 -12.38
N VAL A 59 14.54 -6.80 -11.49
CA VAL A 59 13.82 -7.74 -10.65
C VAL A 59 13.74 -7.18 -9.24
N VAL A 60 12.53 -6.99 -8.73
CA VAL A 60 12.32 -6.59 -7.34
C VAL A 60 12.06 -7.85 -6.52
N CYS A 61 12.95 -8.15 -5.58
CA CYS A 61 12.84 -9.30 -4.69
C CYS A 61 12.42 -8.85 -3.29
N ASP A 62 11.28 -9.31 -2.79
CA ASP A 62 10.88 -9.10 -1.41
C ASP A 62 10.11 -10.33 -0.89
N THR A 63 10.62 -10.93 0.18
CA THR A 63 10.01 -12.14 0.76
C THR A 63 8.70 -11.85 1.49
N ASN A 64 8.38 -10.59 1.77
CA ASN A 64 7.14 -10.17 2.43
C ASN A 64 6.05 -9.74 1.43
N LEU A 65 6.32 -9.78 0.13
CA LEU A 65 5.34 -9.40 -0.90
C LEU A 65 4.58 -10.61 -1.43
N GLN A 66 3.34 -10.38 -1.88
CA GLN A 66 2.56 -11.30 -2.70
C GLN A 66 2.72 -10.96 -4.18
N THR A 67 3.10 -11.92 -5.04
CA THR A 67 3.63 -11.64 -6.38
C THR A 67 2.59 -11.03 -7.33
N GLY A 68 1.33 -11.47 -7.26
CA GLY A 68 0.24 -11.00 -8.14
C GLY A 68 -0.22 -9.56 -7.87
N ASP A 69 -0.28 -9.18 -6.59
CA ASP A 69 -0.66 -7.82 -6.19
C ASP A 69 0.52 -6.85 -6.16
N ALA A 70 1.74 -7.36 -5.98
CA ALA A 70 2.94 -6.53 -5.94
C ALA A 70 3.21 -5.82 -7.27
N VAL A 71 3.00 -6.46 -8.42
CA VAL A 71 3.18 -5.83 -9.73
C VAL A 71 2.15 -4.71 -9.95
N ARG A 72 0.88 -4.95 -9.58
CA ARG A 72 -0.18 -3.93 -9.63
C ARG A 72 0.09 -2.76 -8.69
N LYS A 73 0.44 -3.04 -7.43
CA LYS A 73 0.81 -2.03 -6.42
C LYS A 73 2.05 -1.25 -6.85
N LEU A 74 3.06 -1.90 -7.43
CA LEU A 74 4.25 -1.24 -7.95
C LEU A 74 3.94 -0.38 -9.16
N SER A 75 3.05 -0.83 -10.06
CA SER A 75 2.59 -0.03 -11.19
C SER A 75 1.80 1.20 -10.74
N SER A 76 0.85 1.04 -9.81
CA SER A 76 0.13 2.17 -9.19
C SER A 76 1.11 3.14 -8.54
N TYR A 77 2.07 2.63 -7.77
CA TYR A 77 3.09 3.42 -7.11
C TYR A 77 4.01 4.13 -8.11
N ALA A 78 4.36 3.51 -9.25
CA ALA A 78 5.12 4.15 -10.31
C ALA A 78 4.32 5.31 -10.92
N TYR A 79 3.03 5.13 -11.18
CA TYR A 79 2.15 6.20 -11.63
C TYR A 79 2.04 7.33 -10.60
N GLU A 80 1.94 7.03 -9.30
CA GLU A 80 1.90 8.04 -8.23
C GLU A 80 3.22 8.81 -8.10
N LEU A 81 4.35 8.09 -8.02
CA LEU A 81 5.69 8.67 -7.91
C LEU A 81 6.02 9.55 -9.11
N LEU A 82 5.61 9.12 -10.31
CA LEU A 82 5.87 9.82 -11.57
C LEU A 82 4.75 10.77 -11.98
N HIS A 83 3.61 10.80 -11.27
CA HIS A 83 2.48 11.67 -11.62
C HIS A 83 2.90 13.14 -11.77
N PRO A 84 3.73 13.71 -10.88
CA PRO A 84 4.18 15.08 -11.04
C PRO A 84 5.03 15.29 -12.31
N LEU A 85 5.82 14.30 -12.71
CA LEU A 85 6.60 14.31 -13.96
C LEU A 85 5.72 14.09 -15.20
N LEU A 86 4.69 13.25 -15.11
CA LEU A 86 3.68 13.03 -16.15
C LEU A 86 2.89 14.31 -16.42
N TYR A 87 2.45 14.98 -15.36
CA TYR A 87 1.66 16.21 -15.43
C TYR A 87 2.42 17.33 -16.15
N LEU A 88 3.71 17.46 -15.86
CA LEU A 88 4.59 18.46 -16.47
C LEU A 88 5.16 18.05 -17.83
N GLY A 89 4.84 16.84 -18.31
CA GLY A 89 5.30 16.33 -19.60
C GLY A 89 6.77 15.90 -19.63
N TYR A 90 7.42 15.68 -18.49
CA TYR A 90 8.79 15.15 -18.42
C TYR A 90 8.86 13.64 -18.70
N VAL A 91 7.77 12.92 -18.42
CA VAL A 91 7.61 11.51 -18.78
C VAL A 91 6.25 11.33 -19.43
N THR A 92 6.12 10.32 -20.29
CA THR A 92 4.87 9.99 -20.96
C THR A 92 4.21 8.78 -20.32
N LYS A 93 2.89 8.64 -20.46
CA LYS A 93 2.20 7.40 -20.02
C LYS A 93 2.83 6.16 -20.65
N SER A 94 3.25 6.23 -21.92
CA SER A 94 3.95 5.13 -22.60
C SER A 94 5.26 4.76 -21.93
N MET A 95 6.04 5.75 -21.49
CA MET A 95 7.31 5.51 -20.78
C MET A 95 7.07 4.88 -19.42
N VAL A 96 6.06 5.33 -18.67
CA VAL A 96 5.69 4.72 -17.39
C VAL A 96 5.25 3.28 -17.61
N THR A 97 4.38 3.01 -18.58
CA THR A 97 3.98 1.65 -18.94
C THR A 97 5.17 0.78 -19.35
N GLN A 98 6.11 1.32 -20.14
CA GLN A 98 7.33 0.60 -20.54
C GLN A 98 8.24 0.30 -19.35
N ALA A 99 8.41 1.26 -18.44
CA ALA A 99 9.19 1.10 -17.22
C ALA A 99 8.58 0.03 -16.30
N CYS A 100 7.27 0.06 -16.08
CA CYS A 100 6.55 -0.99 -15.36
C CYS A 100 6.72 -2.36 -16.04
N GLY A 101 6.68 -2.42 -17.37
CA GLY A 101 6.93 -3.66 -18.13
C GLY A 101 8.37 -4.17 -18.08
N ASN A 102 9.33 -3.35 -17.64
CA ASN A 102 10.71 -3.77 -17.39
C ASN A 102 10.93 -4.30 -15.97
N ILE A 103 9.92 -4.25 -15.10
CA ILE A 103 10.00 -4.68 -13.71
C ILE A 103 9.28 -6.01 -13.54
N THR A 104 10.00 -7.00 -13.02
CA THR A 104 9.44 -8.27 -12.56
C THR A 104 9.54 -8.34 -11.05
N VAL A 105 8.50 -8.77 -10.35
CA VAL A 105 8.54 -9.00 -8.91
C VAL A 105 8.73 -10.49 -8.62
N VAL A 106 9.63 -10.79 -7.70
CA VAL A 106 9.90 -12.14 -7.20
C VAL A 106 9.86 -12.15 -5.67
N THR A 107 9.56 -13.30 -5.09
CA THR A 107 9.48 -13.47 -3.62
C THR A 107 10.53 -14.43 -3.10
N ASP A 108 11.30 -15.03 -4.01
CA ASP A 108 12.36 -15.97 -3.70
C ASP A 108 13.71 -15.46 -4.23
N VAL A 109 14.69 -15.40 -3.34
CA VAL A 109 16.06 -14.98 -3.64
C VAL A 109 16.71 -15.92 -4.67
N ALA A 110 16.32 -17.19 -4.75
CA ALA A 110 16.81 -18.10 -5.77
C ALA A 110 16.48 -17.65 -7.20
N GLN A 111 15.38 -16.89 -7.38
CA GLN A 111 14.98 -16.32 -8.68
C GLN A 111 15.84 -15.11 -9.11
N CYS A 112 16.80 -14.70 -8.26
CA CYS A 112 17.75 -13.61 -8.53
C CYS A 112 19.11 -14.10 -9.10
N ALA A 113 19.25 -15.41 -9.36
CA ALA A 113 20.53 -16.05 -9.66
C ALA A 113 21.29 -15.48 -10.89
N ASP A 114 20.57 -14.97 -11.88
CA ASP A 114 21.08 -14.46 -13.16
C ASP A 114 21.36 -12.94 -13.16
N ALA A 115 21.36 -12.30 -11.98
CA ALA A 115 21.59 -10.87 -11.86
C ALA A 115 23.04 -10.48 -12.16
N ALA A 116 23.22 -9.37 -12.89
CA ALA A 116 24.53 -8.74 -13.05
C ALA A 116 24.94 -7.98 -11.78
N ILE A 117 23.96 -7.34 -11.12
CA ILE A 117 24.13 -6.54 -9.92
C ILE A 117 22.92 -6.69 -8.99
N ILE A 118 23.17 -6.85 -7.69
CA ILE A 118 22.17 -6.84 -6.62
C ILE A 118 22.28 -5.52 -5.86
N ILE A 119 21.14 -4.88 -5.60
CA ILE A 119 21.00 -3.64 -4.83
C ILE A 119 20.10 -3.90 -3.63
N GLU A 120 20.70 -4.06 -2.46
CA GLU A 120 19.98 -4.36 -1.22
C GLU A 120 19.45 -3.05 -0.57
N ALA A 121 18.16 -3.03 -0.26
CA ALA A 121 17.43 -1.90 0.33
C ALA A 121 16.38 -2.37 1.38
N ILE A 122 16.72 -3.38 2.18
CA ILE A 122 15.96 -3.87 3.34
C ILE A 122 16.21 -2.97 4.58
N PRO A 123 15.40 -3.09 5.66
CA PRO A 123 15.60 -2.32 6.89
C PRO A 123 17.03 -2.39 7.45
N GLU A 124 17.48 -1.33 8.13
CA GLU A 124 18.82 -1.22 8.72
C GLU A 124 18.99 -2.16 9.92
N ASN A 125 19.23 -3.44 9.63
CA ASN A 125 19.53 -4.47 10.61
C ASN A 125 20.71 -5.33 10.11
N LEU A 126 21.81 -5.33 10.86
CA LEU A 126 23.05 -6.01 10.47
C LEU A 126 22.85 -7.52 10.27
N GLU A 127 22.15 -8.18 11.20
CA GLU A 127 21.92 -9.62 11.15
C GLU A 127 21.08 -10.01 9.93
N ALA A 128 20.01 -9.26 9.66
CA ALA A 128 19.15 -9.48 8.50
C ALA A 128 19.92 -9.32 7.17
N LYS A 129 20.75 -8.27 7.05
CA LYS A 129 21.56 -8.04 5.85
C LYS A 129 22.64 -9.11 5.67
N VAL A 130 23.36 -9.49 6.73
CA VAL A 130 24.36 -10.56 6.68
C VAL A 130 23.71 -11.89 6.26
N LYS A 131 22.55 -12.23 6.83
CA LYS A 131 21.79 -13.43 6.45
C LYS A 131 21.41 -13.39 4.96
N LEU A 132 20.87 -12.26 4.49
CA LEU A 132 20.50 -12.09 3.10
C LEU A 132 21.70 -12.26 2.15
N PHE A 133 22.82 -11.60 2.41
CA PHE A 133 23.99 -11.69 1.53
C PHE A 133 24.58 -13.10 1.49
N LYS A 134 24.58 -13.85 2.61
CA LYS A 134 24.96 -15.26 2.61
C LYS A 134 24.03 -16.10 1.72
N THR A 135 22.73 -15.87 1.77
CA THR A 135 21.77 -16.56 0.89
C THR A 135 21.98 -16.17 -0.58
N LEU A 136 22.26 -14.90 -0.87
CA LEU A 136 22.57 -14.43 -2.22
C LEU A 136 23.83 -15.08 -2.78
N GLU A 137 24.88 -15.29 -1.97
CA GLU A 137 26.11 -15.98 -2.41
C GLU A 137 25.88 -17.44 -2.77
N GLN A 138 24.88 -18.09 -2.17
CA GLN A 138 24.53 -19.48 -2.49
C GLN A 138 23.81 -19.63 -3.83
N HIS A 139 23.09 -18.59 -4.27
CA HIS A 139 22.24 -18.65 -5.46
C HIS A 139 22.77 -17.86 -6.65
N CYS A 140 23.46 -16.75 -6.42
CA CYS A 140 23.97 -15.89 -7.49
C CYS A 140 25.33 -16.38 -8.00
N SER A 141 25.59 -16.19 -9.30
CA SER A 141 26.90 -16.42 -9.90
C SER A 141 28.00 -15.68 -9.12
N ALA A 142 29.20 -16.27 -9.02
CA ALA A 142 30.38 -15.61 -8.45
C ALA A 142 30.73 -14.27 -9.15
N SER A 143 30.24 -14.05 -10.38
CA SER A 143 30.44 -12.81 -11.14
C SER A 143 29.45 -11.69 -10.80
N THR A 144 28.36 -11.98 -10.08
CA THR A 144 27.34 -11.03 -9.66
C THR A 144 27.91 -10.06 -8.63
N ILE A 145 27.73 -8.75 -8.85
CA ILE A 145 28.14 -7.72 -7.89
C ILE A 145 27.07 -7.60 -6.81
N LEU A 146 27.49 -7.56 -5.56
CA LEU A 146 26.60 -7.40 -4.41
C LEU A 146 26.75 -5.98 -3.85
N THR A 147 25.65 -5.25 -3.75
CA THR A 147 25.67 -3.89 -3.20
C THR A 147 24.61 -3.67 -2.13
N THR A 148 24.89 -2.77 -1.20
CA THR A 148 23.95 -2.35 -0.16
C THR A 148 23.72 -0.84 -0.20
N ASN A 149 22.46 -0.43 -0.06
CA ASN A 149 22.03 0.96 0.07
C ASN A 149 22.07 1.46 1.54
N THR A 150 22.79 0.75 2.42
CA THR A 150 22.92 1.12 3.84
C THR A 150 23.45 2.54 4.04
N ILE A 151 22.98 3.18 5.11
CA ILE A 151 23.35 4.54 5.50
C ILE A 151 24.20 4.53 6.77
N GLU A 152 23.87 3.64 7.72
CA GLU A 152 24.43 3.66 9.06
C GLU A 152 25.46 2.55 9.29
N LEU A 153 25.30 1.40 8.62
CA LEU A 153 26.17 0.25 8.85
C LEU A 153 27.50 0.40 8.11
N PRO A 154 28.64 0.20 8.79
CA PRO A 154 29.94 0.13 8.12
C PRO A 154 29.98 -1.01 7.11
N ILE A 155 30.45 -0.77 5.88
CA ILE A 155 30.50 -1.80 4.82
C ILE A 155 31.30 -3.03 5.25
N ASP A 156 32.42 -2.83 5.97
CA ASP A 156 33.25 -3.93 6.47
C ASP A 156 32.50 -4.85 7.45
N SER A 157 31.51 -4.32 8.20
CA SER A 157 30.72 -5.13 9.15
C SER A 157 29.86 -6.19 8.46
N ILE A 158 29.44 -5.94 7.22
CA ILE A 158 28.74 -6.90 6.38
C ILE A 158 29.77 -7.73 5.60
N GLN A 159 30.76 -7.06 4.98
CA GLN A 159 31.74 -7.66 4.09
C GLN A 159 32.52 -8.82 4.73
N MET A 160 32.89 -8.71 6.02
CA MET A 160 33.67 -9.73 6.72
C MET A 160 32.96 -11.08 6.87
N HIS A 161 31.65 -11.14 6.64
CA HIS A 161 30.84 -12.35 6.76
C HIS A 161 30.60 -13.06 5.41
N LEU A 162 31.14 -12.54 4.31
CA LEU A 162 30.93 -13.03 2.95
C LEU A 162 32.05 -13.98 2.51
N GLN A 163 31.72 -14.96 1.66
CA GLN A 163 32.67 -15.90 1.05
C GLN A 163 33.49 -15.23 -0.06
N HIS A 164 32.87 -14.32 -0.81
CA HIS A 164 33.48 -13.54 -1.88
C HIS A 164 33.34 -12.04 -1.55
N PRO A 165 34.11 -11.53 -0.57
CA PRO A 165 34.00 -10.14 -0.13
C PRO A 165 34.48 -9.13 -1.18
N ASP A 166 35.26 -9.57 -2.18
CA ASP A 166 35.87 -8.76 -3.22
C ASP A 166 34.88 -8.15 -4.23
N ARG A 167 33.69 -8.75 -4.35
CA ARG A 167 32.58 -8.30 -5.21
C ARG A 167 31.49 -7.53 -4.47
N PHE A 168 31.74 -7.15 -3.21
CA PHE A 168 30.79 -6.43 -2.36
C PHE A 168 31.21 -4.97 -2.15
N LEU A 169 30.26 -4.03 -2.21
CA LEU A 169 30.47 -2.61 -1.85
C LEU A 169 29.16 -1.91 -1.46
N GLY A 170 29.25 -0.74 -0.84
CA GLY A 170 28.09 0.14 -0.62
C GLY A 170 27.74 0.94 -1.87
N MET A 171 26.47 0.95 -2.27
CA MET A 171 25.95 1.74 -3.39
C MET A 171 24.67 2.44 -2.96
N ARG A 172 24.81 3.68 -2.49
CA ARG A 172 23.74 4.46 -1.90
C ARG A 172 23.12 5.42 -2.91
N PHE A 173 21.85 5.19 -3.20
CA PHE A 173 20.98 6.10 -3.94
C PHE A 173 20.40 7.16 -3.00
N PHE A 174 20.28 8.38 -3.51
CA PHE A 174 19.63 9.46 -2.80
C PHE A 174 18.18 9.58 -3.25
N TYR A 175 17.28 9.86 -2.30
CA TYR A 175 15.88 10.12 -2.60
C TYR A 175 15.69 11.60 -3.03
N PRO A 176 14.80 11.90 -4.01
CA PRO A 176 14.04 11.00 -4.88
C PRO A 176 14.92 10.43 -6.01
N CYS A 177 15.03 9.10 -6.14
CA CYS A 177 16.00 8.46 -7.04
C CYS A 177 15.90 8.93 -8.50
N VAL A 178 14.66 9.11 -8.99
CA VAL A 178 14.36 9.56 -10.36
C VAL A 178 14.80 10.99 -10.68
N LEU A 179 15.17 11.78 -9.66
CA LEU A 179 15.65 13.15 -9.80
C LEU A 179 17.10 13.33 -9.33
N MET A 180 17.67 12.32 -8.69
CA MET A 180 19.02 12.36 -8.16
C MET A 180 19.96 11.62 -9.11
N SER A 181 20.88 12.39 -9.73
CA SER A 181 22.02 11.82 -10.45
C SER A 181 23.13 11.26 -9.56
N PRO A 182 23.48 11.83 -8.37
CA PRO A 182 24.59 11.29 -7.60
C PRO A 182 24.24 9.93 -6.97
N VAL A 183 25.22 9.03 -6.95
CA VAL A 183 25.18 7.75 -6.24
C VAL A 183 26.49 7.61 -5.47
N GLU A 184 26.40 7.36 -4.17
CA GLU A 184 27.58 7.22 -3.31
C GLU A 184 28.09 5.78 -3.32
N ILE A 185 29.37 5.58 -3.62
CA ILE A 185 30.07 4.29 -3.63
C ILE A 185 30.98 4.23 -2.41
N THR A 186 30.69 3.31 -1.48
CA THR A 186 31.53 3.05 -0.31
C THR A 186 32.27 1.73 -0.48
N VAL A 187 33.60 1.81 -0.56
CA VAL A 187 34.48 0.66 -0.83
C VAL A 187 34.92 0.03 0.49
N GLY A 188 34.69 -1.27 0.66
CA GLY A 188 35.18 -2.03 1.81
C GLY A 188 36.64 -2.44 1.65
N THR A 189 37.25 -2.88 2.74
CA THR A 189 38.68 -3.24 2.81
C THR A 189 39.07 -4.34 1.82
N SER A 190 38.15 -5.29 1.58
CA SER A 190 38.39 -6.41 0.67
C SER A 190 37.84 -6.20 -0.74
N THR A 191 37.13 -5.10 -1.02
CA THR A 191 36.52 -4.86 -2.34
C THR A 191 37.59 -4.72 -3.43
N SER A 192 37.48 -5.49 -4.52
CA SER A 192 38.43 -5.39 -5.63
C SER A 192 38.23 -4.12 -6.46
N GLN A 193 39.31 -3.60 -7.04
CA GLN A 193 39.23 -2.46 -7.96
C GLN A 193 38.36 -2.78 -9.20
N CYS A 194 38.40 -4.03 -9.68
CA CYS A 194 37.56 -4.51 -10.77
C CYS A 194 36.05 -4.34 -10.45
N THR A 195 35.63 -4.64 -9.21
CA THR A 195 34.25 -4.43 -8.76
C THR A 195 33.87 -2.96 -8.79
N VAL A 196 34.74 -2.09 -8.29
CA VAL A 196 34.54 -0.63 -8.30
C VAL A 196 34.38 -0.12 -9.72
N ASP A 197 35.27 -0.52 -10.63
CA ASP A 197 35.26 -0.09 -12.03
C ASP A 197 33.98 -0.55 -12.75
N ARG A 198 33.51 -1.78 -12.48
CA ARG A 198 32.24 -2.29 -13.03
C ARG A 198 31.03 -1.52 -12.53
N VAL A 199 30.98 -1.16 -11.24
CA VAL A 199 29.88 -0.35 -10.69
C VAL A 199 29.91 1.07 -11.24
N VAL A 200 31.09 1.69 -11.32
CA VAL A 200 31.27 3.02 -11.92
C VAL A 200 30.82 3.01 -13.38
N ALA A 201 31.24 2.01 -14.17
CA ALA A 201 30.83 1.87 -15.57
C ALA A 201 29.32 1.64 -15.71
N PHE A 202 28.72 0.84 -14.82
CA PHE A 202 27.27 0.64 -14.78
C PHE A 202 26.53 1.96 -14.53
N LEU A 203 26.93 2.72 -13.50
CA LEU A 203 26.30 4.00 -13.16
C LEU A 203 26.49 5.05 -14.25
N GLN A 204 27.70 5.15 -14.83
CA GLN A 204 27.98 6.08 -15.93
C GLN A 204 27.17 5.76 -17.19
N ARG A 205 26.95 4.47 -17.51
CA ARG A 205 26.07 4.06 -18.62
C ARG A 205 24.62 4.48 -18.39
N LEU A 206 24.20 4.58 -17.13
CA LEU A 206 22.90 5.09 -16.71
C LEU A 206 22.90 6.62 -16.50
N GLU A 207 23.99 7.30 -16.88
CA GLU A 207 24.22 8.73 -16.70
C GLU A 207 24.15 9.19 -15.22
N LYS A 208 24.23 8.25 -14.26
CA LYS A 208 24.37 8.54 -12.84
C LYS A 208 25.82 8.96 -12.54
N GLN A 209 25.99 9.77 -11.51
CA GLN A 209 27.27 10.32 -11.09
C GLN A 209 27.81 9.59 -9.85
N PRO A 210 28.71 8.60 -10.02
CA PRO A 210 29.32 7.92 -8.91
C PRO A 210 30.28 8.86 -8.16
N HIS A 211 30.14 8.91 -6.84
CA HIS A 211 31.05 9.64 -5.95
C HIS A 211 31.55 8.70 -4.86
N ARG A 212 32.83 8.83 -4.44
CA ARG A 212 33.35 8.01 -3.33
C ARG A 212 32.78 8.48 -1.99
N GLY A 213 32.30 7.51 -1.22
CA GLY A 213 31.91 7.61 0.18
C GLY A 213 32.85 6.84 1.13
N PRO A 214 32.46 6.65 2.40
CA PRO A 214 31.23 7.16 3.00
C PRO A 214 31.43 8.61 3.41
N THR A 215 30.59 9.53 2.93
CA THR A 215 30.65 10.91 3.42
C THR A 215 29.94 11.08 4.76
N LYS A 216 29.13 10.09 5.18
CA LYS A 216 28.10 10.20 6.26
C LYS A 216 27.24 11.47 6.11
N ARG A 217 27.26 12.10 4.95
CA ARG A 217 26.71 13.43 4.71
C ARG A 217 25.26 13.25 4.33
N VAL A 218 24.37 13.74 5.19
CA VAL A 218 23.02 14.07 4.75
C VAL A 218 23.16 15.26 3.83
N LEU A 219 22.78 15.11 2.56
CA LEU A 219 22.74 16.24 1.64
C LEU A 219 21.87 17.32 2.28
N THR A 220 22.40 18.54 2.38
CA THR A 220 21.56 19.66 2.79
C THR A 220 20.44 19.83 1.77
N SER A 221 19.29 20.37 2.16
CA SER A 221 18.19 20.62 1.23
C SER A 221 18.67 21.41 0.01
N LYS A 222 19.60 22.36 0.19
CA LYS A 222 20.23 23.13 -0.87
C LYS A 222 21.01 22.28 -1.89
N GLU A 223 21.79 21.32 -1.41
CA GLU A 223 22.60 20.43 -2.26
C GLU A 223 21.73 19.41 -3.00
N ALA A 224 20.80 18.77 -2.29
CA ALA A 224 19.84 17.87 -2.93
C ALA A 224 19.09 18.59 -4.05
N SER A 225 18.67 19.82 -3.78
CA SER A 225 17.99 20.66 -4.77
C SER A 225 18.87 21.09 -5.92
N ALA A 226 20.15 21.37 -5.69
CA ALA A 226 21.11 21.67 -6.75
C ALA A 226 21.36 20.45 -7.67
N PHE A 227 21.46 19.24 -7.11
CA PHE A 227 21.57 18.01 -7.91
C PHE A 227 20.29 17.72 -8.68
N GLN A 228 19.14 17.89 -8.03
CA GLN A 228 17.84 17.81 -8.67
C GLN A 228 17.73 18.82 -9.81
N PHE A 229 18.20 20.05 -9.61
CA PHE A 229 18.25 21.13 -10.59
C PHE A 229 19.25 20.85 -11.73
N ASP A 230 20.42 20.25 -11.47
CA ASP A 230 21.40 19.90 -12.51
C ASP A 230 20.93 18.72 -13.36
N THR A 231 20.45 17.64 -12.73
CA THR A 231 19.76 16.51 -13.38
C THR A 231 18.60 17.02 -14.22
N ALA A 232 17.95 18.07 -13.71
CA ALA A 232 16.85 18.71 -14.34
C ALA A 232 17.18 19.55 -15.58
N VAL A 233 18.22 20.37 -15.47
CA VAL A 233 18.64 21.35 -16.47
C VAL A 233 19.48 20.71 -17.57
N ARG A 234 20.24 19.65 -17.27
CA ARG A 234 21.06 18.95 -18.26
C ARG A 234 20.26 18.19 -19.32
N GLY A 235 18.95 17.95 -19.12
CA GLY A 235 18.02 17.54 -20.18
C GLY A 235 18.30 16.21 -20.89
N HIS A 236 19.45 15.55 -20.70
CA HIS A 236 19.85 14.38 -21.48
C HIS A 236 19.08 13.11 -21.10
N PHE A 237 18.61 13.00 -19.85
CA PHE A 237 17.84 11.83 -19.36
C PHE A 237 16.53 11.55 -20.13
N TYR A 238 15.94 12.58 -20.76
CA TYR A 238 14.67 12.47 -21.51
C TYR A 238 14.73 13.21 -22.86
N HIS A 239 15.93 13.43 -23.41
CA HIS A 239 16.06 14.05 -24.74
C HIS A 239 15.64 13.08 -25.83
N GLY A 240 14.37 13.18 -26.24
CA GLY A 240 13.87 12.56 -27.46
C GLY A 240 12.36 12.33 -27.52
N LEU A 241 11.64 12.43 -26.40
CA LEU A 241 10.22 12.04 -26.37
C LEU A 241 9.34 13.13 -25.76
N LEU A 242 8.74 13.88 -26.68
CA LEU A 242 7.69 14.89 -26.55
C LEU A 242 8.13 16.29 -26.10
N GLU A 243 7.66 17.28 -26.87
CA GLU A 243 7.48 18.63 -26.38
C GLU A 243 6.52 18.57 -25.17
N PRO A 244 6.82 19.22 -24.03
CA PRO A 244 5.88 19.29 -22.92
C PRO A 244 4.55 19.82 -23.47
N LYS A 245 3.43 19.19 -23.06
CA LYS A 245 2.10 19.74 -23.35
C LYS A 245 2.13 21.20 -22.88
N ARG A 246 1.99 22.14 -23.82
CA ARG A 246 1.66 23.52 -23.51
C ARG A 246 0.28 23.48 -22.86
N VAL A 247 0.26 23.49 -21.53
CA VAL A 247 -0.91 23.99 -20.82
C VAL A 247 -0.94 25.48 -21.15
N SER A 248 -2.07 25.97 -21.66
CA SER A 248 -2.24 27.31 -22.24
C SER A 248 -1.75 28.45 -21.34
N SER A 249 -1.63 28.22 -20.04
CA SER A 249 -0.80 29.01 -19.14
C SER A 249 -0.61 28.33 -17.78
N VAL A 250 0.46 28.69 -17.06
CA VAL A 250 0.57 28.53 -15.60
C VAL A 250 -0.61 29.20 -14.88
N ALA A 251 -1.08 30.29 -15.48
CA ALA A 251 -2.23 31.02 -15.01
C ALA A 251 -3.51 30.16 -15.01
N ASP A 252 -3.66 29.12 -15.82
CA ASP A 252 -4.87 28.27 -15.75
C ASP A 252 -4.79 27.22 -14.62
N ILE A 253 -3.61 27.02 -14.02
CA ILE A 253 -3.37 26.14 -12.87
C ILE A 253 -3.24 26.95 -11.56
N ILE A 254 -2.71 28.18 -11.65
CA ILE A 254 -2.33 29.01 -10.51
C ILE A 254 -3.16 30.29 -10.39
N THR A 255 -3.73 30.80 -11.50
CA THR A 255 -4.68 31.92 -11.42
C THR A 255 -5.99 31.31 -10.97
N PRO A 256 -6.41 31.62 -9.74
CA PRO A 256 -7.71 31.18 -9.32
C PRO A 256 -8.74 31.91 -10.19
N GLN A 257 -9.63 31.16 -10.83
CA GLN A 257 -10.93 31.70 -11.21
C GLN A 257 -11.57 32.31 -9.95
N PRO A 258 -12.51 33.27 -10.06
CA PRO A 258 -13.15 33.87 -8.89
C PRO A 258 -13.72 32.82 -7.90
N GLY A 259 -14.20 31.67 -8.40
CA GLY A 259 -14.58 30.51 -7.58
C GLY A 259 -13.41 29.76 -6.94
N ASP A 260 -12.29 29.61 -7.65
CA ASP A 260 -11.09 28.91 -7.17
C ASP A 260 -10.42 29.66 -5.99
N GLN A 261 -10.55 30.98 -5.89
CA GLN A 261 -9.98 31.72 -4.76
C GLN A 261 -10.77 31.45 -3.48
N GLU A 262 -12.09 31.32 -3.56
CA GLU A 262 -12.93 30.92 -2.44
C GLU A 262 -12.64 29.46 -2.05
N GLU A 263 -12.58 28.55 -3.02
CA GLU A 263 -12.27 27.14 -2.81
C GLU A 263 -10.88 26.93 -2.20
N LYS A 264 -9.86 27.63 -2.74
CA LYS A 264 -8.52 27.70 -2.15
C LYS A 264 -8.56 28.18 -0.71
N ASN A 265 -9.34 29.22 -0.41
CA ASN A 265 -9.47 29.72 0.96
C ASN A 265 -10.12 28.67 1.88
N ARG A 266 -11.09 27.88 1.38
CA ARG A 266 -11.69 26.77 2.14
C ARG A 266 -10.66 25.68 2.43
N VAL A 267 -9.89 25.25 1.43
CA VAL A 267 -8.79 24.27 1.62
C VAL A 267 -7.77 24.79 2.64
N LEU A 268 -7.33 26.05 2.51
CA LEU A 268 -6.30 26.61 3.39
C LEU A 268 -6.75 26.76 4.85
N LYS A 269 -8.06 26.77 5.13
CA LYS A 269 -8.64 26.76 6.48
C LYS A 269 -8.65 25.38 7.12
N LEU A 270 -8.53 24.30 6.35
CA LEU A 270 -8.50 22.94 6.87
C LEU A 270 -7.29 22.73 7.80
N ARG A 271 -7.51 21.90 8.83
CA ARG A 271 -6.48 21.48 9.80
C ARG A 271 -5.44 20.62 9.10
N HIS A 272 -4.18 20.71 9.54
CA HIS A 272 -3.06 20.01 8.88
C HIS A 272 -2.26 19.08 9.79
N HIS A 273 -2.34 19.23 11.12
CA HIS A 273 -1.66 18.38 12.11
C HIS A 273 -0.20 18.05 11.77
N LEU A 274 0.53 19.02 11.19
CA LEU A 274 1.83 18.73 10.58
C LEU A 274 2.86 18.39 11.67
N GLU A 275 2.73 19.09 12.79
CA GLU A 275 3.53 18.94 14.00
C GLU A 275 3.21 17.65 14.76
N ASP A 276 1.98 17.11 14.61
CA ASP A 276 1.52 15.92 15.33
C ASP A 276 1.91 14.61 14.61
N HIS A 277 2.21 14.66 13.30
CA HIS A 277 2.69 13.50 12.55
C HIS A 277 4.03 12.94 13.08
N THR A 278 4.29 11.65 12.81
CA THR A 278 5.59 11.05 13.11
C THR A 278 6.73 11.69 12.32
N GLU A 279 7.96 11.59 12.82
CA GLU A 279 9.14 12.11 12.13
C GLU A 279 9.29 11.51 10.73
N LEU A 280 9.12 10.20 10.60
CA LEU A 280 9.16 9.50 9.32
C LEU A 280 8.14 10.07 8.32
N LYS A 281 6.90 10.34 8.77
CA LYS A 281 5.85 10.90 7.91
C LYS A 281 6.17 12.33 7.49
N ARG A 282 6.70 13.16 8.39
CA ARG A 282 7.18 14.51 8.04
C ARG A 282 8.34 14.48 7.05
N GLN A 283 9.27 13.55 7.19
CA GLN A 283 10.35 13.35 6.23
C GLN A 283 9.79 13.01 4.84
N GLN A 284 8.77 12.14 4.76
CA GLN A 284 8.07 11.85 3.49
C GLN A 284 7.41 13.09 2.87
N PHE A 285 6.73 13.92 3.67
CA PHE A 285 6.14 15.18 3.18
C PHE A 285 7.20 16.17 2.68
N ASN A 286 8.34 16.27 3.36
CA ASN A 286 9.44 17.12 2.92
C ASN A 286 10.01 16.62 1.59
N ALA A 287 10.27 15.33 1.49
CA ALA A 287 10.68 14.64 0.27
C ALA A 287 9.78 15.00 -0.93
N MET A 288 8.46 14.90 -0.76
CA MET A 288 7.49 15.27 -1.80
C MET A 288 7.45 16.78 -2.07
N THR A 289 7.67 17.61 -1.04
CA THR A 289 7.73 19.07 -1.18
C THR A 289 8.88 19.50 -2.06
N GLN A 290 10.07 18.93 -1.87
CA GLN A 290 11.23 19.21 -2.73
C GLN A 290 10.95 18.83 -4.18
N LEU A 291 10.30 17.68 -4.42
CA LEU A 291 9.84 17.28 -5.75
C LEU A 291 8.90 18.33 -6.37
N VAL A 292 7.88 18.81 -5.65
CA VAL A 292 6.96 19.84 -6.15
C VAL A 292 7.68 21.15 -6.46
N LEU A 293 8.58 21.61 -5.59
CA LEU A 293 9.36 22.84 -5.79
C LEU A 293 10.25 22.75 -7.03
N LEU A 294 10.90 21.59 -7.22
CA LEU A 294 11.74 21.35 -8.39
C LEU A 294 10.92 21.46 -9.67
N LEU A 295 9.74 20.85 -9.66
CA LEU A 295 8.82 20.82 -10.77
C LEU A 295 8.32 22.21 -11.13
N LEU A 296 7.96 23.02 -10.13
CA LEU A 296 7.61 24.42 -10.33
C LEU A 296 8.77 25.25 -10.88
N SER A 297 10.00 25.02 -10.40
CA SER A 297 11.19 25.77 -10.86
C SER A 297 11.50 25.56 -12.35
N ARG A 298 11.00 24.46 -12.92
CA ARG A 298 11.24 24.07 -14.32
C ARG A 298 10.03 24.30 -15.21
N TYR A 299 8.91 24.73 -14.64
CA TYR A 299 7.68 24.89 -15.38
C TYR A 299 7.71 26.17 -16.24
N LYS A 300 7.97 26.01 -17.54
CA LYS A 300 7.92 27.09 -18.53
C LYS A 300 6.48 27.31 -18.96
N GLY A 301 5.84 28.36 -18.43
CA GLY A 301 4.54 28.81 -18.92
C GLY A 301 4.59 29.32 -20.36
N ASP A 302 3.42 29.59 -20.93
CA ASP A 302 3.24 30.15 -22.28
C ASP A 302 3.69 31.62 -22.42
N LYS A 303 3.93 32.32 -21.30
CA LYS A 303 4.44 33.70 -21.29
C LYS A 303 5.87 33.70 -20.75
N GLN A 304 6.74 34.46 -21.40
CA GLN A 304 8.17 34.68 -21.07
C GLN A 304 8.40 35.34 -19.69
N GLU A 305 7.67 34.97 -18.65
CA GLU A 305 7.98 35.39 -17.28
C GLU A 305 9.14 34.56 -16.73
N GLN A 306 10.10 35.24 -16.09
CA GLN A 306 11.20 34.56 -15.40
C GLN A 306 10.63 33.72 -14.26
N ILE A 307 10.66 32.40 -14.44
CA ILE A 307 10.35 31.44 -13.39
C ILE A 307 11.36 31.68 -12.24
N PRO A 308 10.90 31.83 -10.98
CA PRO A 308 11.79 32.00 -9.84
C PRO A 308 12.77 30.82 -9.73
N SER A 309 14.01 31.08 -9.30
CA SER A 309 14.99 30.03 -9.03
C SER A 309 14.46 29.06 -7.97
N PHE A 310 14.95 27.82 -7.98
CA PHE A 310 14.59 26.82 -6.97
C PHE A 310 14.77 27.38 -5.54
N GLU A 311 15.91 28.02 -5.25
CA GLU A 311 16.19 28.59 -3.93
C GLU A 311 15.12 29.60 -3.50
N LYS A 312 14.64 30.43 -4.44
CA LYS A 312 13.57 31.40 -4.16
C LYS A 312 12.24 30.69 -3.89
N LEU A 313 11.86 29.72 -4.71
CA LEU A 313 10.63 28.93 -4.49
C LEU A 313 10.66 28.18 -3.16
N GLN A 314 11.81 27.62 -2.82
CA GLN A 314 12.00 26.91 -1.56
C GLN A 314 11.74 27.85 -0.37
N ASN A 315 12.40 29.00 -0.34
CA ASN A 315 12.20 30.01 0.71
C ASN A 315 10.74 30.50 0.80
N ASP A 316 10.07 30.67 -0.35
CA ASP A 316 8.74 31.28 -0.42
C ASP A 316 7.58 30.29 -0.17
N LEU A 317 7.77 29.00 -0.49
CA LEU A 317 6.68 28.02 -0.61
C LEU A 317 6.87 26.73 0.17
N GLU A 318 8.08 26.34 0.59
CA GLU A 318 8.33 25.03 1.23
C GLU A 318 7.38 24.79 2.43
N ALA A 319 7.33 25.74 3.36
CA ALA A 319 6.45 25.65 4.53
C ALA A 319 4.95 25.60 4.16
N LYS A 320 4.55 26.24 3.06
CA LYS A 320 3.15 26.24 2.59
C LYS A 320 2.78 24.88 1.99
N ILE A 321 3.67 24.30 1.18
CA ILE A 321 3.46 22.99 0.54
C ILE A 321 3.45 21.87 1.58
N LEU A 322 4.35 21.92 2.57
CA LEU A 322 4.33 20.98 3.70
C LEU A 322 2.98 20.98 4.43
N LYS A 323 2.43 22.16 4.71
CA LYS A 323 1.10 22.29 5.31
C LYS A 323 -0.01 21.75 4.40
N LEU A 324 0.12 21.88 3.07
CA LEU A 324 -0.84 21.30 2.14
C LEU A 324 -0.83 19.76 2.19
N PHE A 325 0.33 19.12 2.30
CA PHE A 325 0.38 17.67 2.49
C PHE A 325 -0.31 17.22 3.77
N GLY A 326 -0.08 17.92 4.90
CA GLY A 326 -0.81 17.64 6.14
C GLY A 326 -2.33 17.80 5.99
N ARG A 327 -2.79 18.86 5.29
CA ARG A 327 -4.23 19.06 5.00
C ARG A 327 -4.80 17.94 4.17
N VAL A 328 -4.16 17.57 3.07
CA VAL A 328 -4.65 16.48 2.22
C VAL A 328 -4.67 15.17 3.00
N ASN A 329 -3.64 14.90 3.82
CA ASN A 329 -3.59 13.65 4.57
C ASN A 329 -4.68 13.52 5.63
N CYS A 330 -5.09 14.62 6.29
CA CYS A 330 -6.09 14.59 7.36
C CYS A 330 -7.54 14.78 6.89
N ASN A 331 -7.77 15.36 5.71
CA ASN A 331 -9.09 15.84 5.30
C ASN A 331 -9.60 15.22 3.99
N ALA A 332 -8.78 14.41 3.31
CA ALA A 332 -9.19 13.80 2.07
C ALA A 332 -9.98 12.51 2.31
N PHE A 333 -10.89 12.24 1.39
CA PHE A 333 -11.78 11.09 1.40
C PHE A 333 -11.31 10.07 0.36
N SER A 334 -11.40 8.79 0.70
CA SER A 334 -11.32 7.72 -0.29
C SER A 334 -12.59 7.74 -1.13
N ILE A 335 -12.46 8.03 -2.43
CA ILE A 335 -13.57 7.98 -3.37
C ILE A 335 -13.79 6.51 -3.71
N ALA A 336 -15.00 6.01 -3.51
CA ALA A 336 -15.38 4.64 -3.81
C ALA A 336 -16.47 4.57 -4.89
N ASN A 337 -16.51 3.46 -5.62
CA ASN A 337 -17.62 3.09 -6.52
C ASN A 337 -18.88 2.76 -5.70
N ASP A 338 -20.05 3.27 -6.07
CA ASP A 338 -21.33 3.03 -5.38
C ASP A 338 -21.87 1.60 -5.56
N VAL A 339 -21.33 0.82 -6.50
CA VAL A 339 -21.70 -0.58 -6.72
C VAL A 339 -20.76 -1.55 -5.99
N THR A 340 -19.44 -1.42 -6.18
CA THR A 340 -18.44 -2.36 -5.62
C THR A 340 -17.86 -1.90 -4.28
N ASN A 341 -18.10 -0.65 -3.88
CA ASN A 341 -17.47 0.01 -2.73
C ASN A 341 -15.92 0.00 -2.76
N GLU A 342 -15.33 -0.23 -3.93
CA GLU A 342 -13.88 -0.22 -4.12
C GLU A 342 -13.35 1.20 -4.25
N ALA A 343 -12.21 1.46 -3.59
CA ALA A 343 -11.52 2.74 -3.66
C ALA A 343 -10.95 2.98 -5.07
N VAL A 344 -11.40 4.06 -5.72
CA VAL A 344 -10.96 4.48 -7.07
C VAL A 344 -10.02 5.68 -7.04
N GLY A 345 -9.93 6.39 -5.92
CA GLY A 345 -9.06 7.55 -5.78
C GLY A 345 -9.23 8.29 -4.46
N ILE A 346 -8.62 9.48 -4.39
CA ILE A 346 -8.68 10.35 -3.21
C ILE A 346 -9.24 11.70 -3.66
N GLY A 347 -10.21 12.24 -2.91
CA GLY A 347 -10.82 13.53 -3.14
C GLY A 347 -10.77 14.43 -1.92
N LEU A 348 -10.51 15.72 -2.11
CA LEU A 348 -10.59 16.71 -1.04
C LEU A 348 -11.88 17.52 -1.21
N PHE A 349 -12.75 17.45 -0.21
CA PHE A 349 -14.05 18.12 -0.19
C PHE A 349 -14.09 19.03 1.03
N PRO A 350 -13.74 20.33 0.91
CA PRO A 350 -13.58 21.20 2.08
C PRO A 350 -14.82 21.29 2.98
N GLU A 351 -16.02 21.26 2.41
CA GLU A 351 -17.28 21.22 3.15
C GLU A 351 -17.53 19.85 3.77
N GLY A 352 -17.19 18.78 3.03
CA GLY A 352 -17.26 17.40 3.53
C GLY A 352 -16.33 17.16 4.71
N ALA A 353 -15.15 17.79 4.71
CA ALA A 353 -14.17 17.71 5.78
C ALA A 353 -14.60 18.43 7.08
N LEU A 354 -15.72 19.16 7.07
CA LEU A 354 -16.28 19.77 8.29
C LEU A 354 -17.13 18.81 9.11
N PHE A 355 -17.58 17.69 8.53
CA PHE A 355 -18.40 16.72 9.24
C PHE A 355 -17.54 16.00 10.27
N ASN A 356 -17.95 16.04 11.54
CA ASN A 356 -17.24 15.37 12.61
C ASN A 356 -17.43 13.85 12.59
N HIS A 357 -16.48 13.16 13.23
CA HIS A 357 -16.55 11.72 13.40
C HIS A 357 -17.53 11.29 14.48
N ASP A 358 -18.32 10.26 14.20
CA ASP A 358 -18.96 9.44 15.23
C ASP A 358 -18.81 7.95 14.89
N CYS A 359 -18.65 7.10 15.91
CA CYS A 359 -18.57 5.65 15.75
C CYS A 359 -19.95 4.97 15.64
N ASP A 360 -21.01 5.76 15.69
CA ASP A 360 -22.38 5.39 15.33
C ASP A 360 -23.05 6.55 14.55
N PRO A 361 -22.53 6.87 13.35
CA PRO A 361 -22.84 8.12 12.65
C PRO A 361 -24.30 8.22 12.23
N ASN A 362 -24.78 9.47 12.06
CA ASN A 362 -26.12 9.75 11.53
C ASN A 362 -26.11 10.07 10.03
N CYS A 363 -24.93 10.24 9.43
CA CYS A 363 -24.75 10.44 8.00
C CYS A 363 -23.76 9.44 7.41
N VAL A 364 -23.93 9.15 6.12
CA VAL A 364 -22.97 8.43 5.30
C VAL A 364 -22.63 9.24 4.06
N VAL A 365 -21.48 8.94 3.47
CA VAL A 365 -20.97 9.65 2.29
C VAL A 365 -21.00 8.70 1.10
N SER A 366 -21.37 9.23 -0.06
CA SER A 366 -21.25 8.55 -1.34
C SER A 366 -20.69 9.50 -2.40
N PHE A 367 -20.25 8.94 -3.51
CA PHE A 367 -19.62 9.71 -4.57
C PHE A 367 -20.28 9.45 -5.92
N LYS A 368 -20.45 10.51 -6.71
CA LYS A 368 -20.83 10.42 -8.13
C LYS A 368 -19.84 11.20 -8.97
N GLY A 369 -18.85 10.51 -9.51
CA GLY A 369 -17.72 11.15 -10.20
C GLY A 369 -16.92 12.02 -9.22
N ARG A 370 -16.97 13.36 -9.41
CA ARG A 370 -16.30 14.34 -8.53
C ARG A 370 -17.26 14.99 -7.52
N GLU A 371 -18.51 14.54 -7.46
CA GLU A 371 -19.50 15.06 -6.51
C GLU A 371 -19.53 14.17 -5.27
N MET A 372 -19.38 14.77 -4.08
CA MET A 372 -19.63 14.12 -2.80
C MET A 372 -21.07 14.38 -2.38
N LYS A 373 -21.77 13.33 -1.96
CA LYS A 373 -23.12 13.41 -1.41
C LYS A 373 -23.13 12.88 0.01
N VAL A 374 -23.76 13.64 0.89
CA VAL A 374 -23.99 13.26 2.28
C VAL A 374 -25.44 12.86 2.43
N HIS A 375 -25.67 11.66 2.95
CA HIS A 375 -27.00 11.11 3.14
C HIS A 375 -27.25 10.90 4.62
N VAL A 376 -28.40 11.38 5.08
CA VAL A 376 -28.85 11.20 6.46
C VAL A 376 -29.45 9.79 6.58
N VAL A 377 -28.87 8.97 7.46
CA VAL A 377 -29.23 7.54 7.64
C VAL A 377 -29.94 7.24 8.95
N LYS A 378 -30.19 8.27 9.75
CA LYS A 378 -30.94 8.22 11.01
C LYS A 378 -31.85 9.45 11.12
N ASN A 379 -32.82 9.39 12.02
CA ASN A 379 -33.56 10.61 12.39
C ASN A 379 -32.59 11.60 13.05
N VAL A 380 -32.63 12.85 12.59
CA VAL A 380 -31.80 13.96 13.11
C VAL A 380 -32.73 15.09 13.53
N GLU A 381 -32.58 15.55 14.76
CA GLU A 381 -33.34 16.68 15.30
C GLU A 381 -32.72 18.03 14.92
N VAL A 382 -33.53 19.10 14.95
CA VAL A 382 -33.03 20.46 14.70
C VAL A 382 -31.95 20.83 15.74
N GLY A 383 -30.76 21.19 15.26
CA GLY A 383 -29.63 21.55 16.11
C GLY A 383 -28.73 20.37 16.51
N GLN A 384 -29.11 19.14 16.16
CA GLN A 384 -28.22 17.98 16.30
C GLN A 384 -27.11 18.04 15.26
N GLU A 385 -25.88 17.71 15.67
CA GLU A 385 -24.73 17.66 14.79
C GLU A 385 -24.82 16.52 13.77
N LEU A 386 -24.42 16.77 12.53
CA LEU A 386 -24.29 15.75 11.49
C LEU A 386 -22.89 15.14 11.54
N THR A 387 -22.82 13.82 11.61
CA THR A 387 -21.57 13.09 11.79
C THR A 387 -21.42 11.95 10.78
N VAL A 388 -20.18 11.67 10.39
CA VAL A 388 -19.80 10.57 9.48
C VAL A 388 -18.77 9.67 10.15
N SER A 389 -18.53 8.47 9.62
CA SER A 389 -17.39 7.66 10.08
C SER A 389 -16.14 7.98 9.26
N TYR A 390 -14.98 8.07 9.92
CA TYR A 390 -13.67 8.23 9.26
C TYR A 390 -12.94 6.90 9.09
N ILE A 391 -13.43 5.86 9.78
CA ILE A 391 -12.76 4.58 10.00
C ILE A 391 -13.77 3.42 9.88
N GLU A 392 -13.27 2.19 9.92
CA GLU A 392 -14.12 1.00 10.02
C GLU A 392 -14.82 0.93 11.39
N LEU A 393 -16.10 0.56 11.39
CA LEU A 393 -16.97 0.61 12.56
C LEU A 393 -17.02 -0.72 13.32
N LEU A 394 -16.76 -1.83 12.63
CA LEU A 394 -16.74 -3.20 13.18
C LEU A 394 -15.44 -3.51 13.93
N GLN A 395 -15.07 -2.67 14.90
CA GLN A 395 -13.89 -2.86 15.74
C GLN A 395 -14.16 -2.40 17.17
N SER A 396 -13.34 -2.88 18.12
CA SER A 396 -13.41 -2.46 19.52
C SER A 396 -13.08 -0.98 19.71
N THR A 397 -13.51 -0.41 20.83
CA THR A 397 -13.26 1.01 21.15
C THR A 397 -11.78 1.34 21.17
N LYS A 398 -10.93 0.43 21.68
CA LYS A 398 -9.48 0.59 21.72
C LYS A 398 -8.88 0.75 20.32
N LYS A 399 -9.24 -0.14 19.39
CA LYS A 399 -8.74 -0.10 18.00
C LYS A 399 -9.23 1.13 17.26
N ARG A 400 -10.53 1.45 17.36
CA ARG A 400 -11.12 2.66 16.73
C ARG A 400 -10.42 3.95 17.18
N ARG A 401 -10.20 4.13 18.49
CA ARG A 401 -9.52 5.32 19.00
C ARG A 401 -8.05 5.38 18.63
N MET A 402 -7.37 4.24 18.59
CA MET A 402 -5.99 4.18 18.11
C MET A 402 -5.90 4.65 16.65
N GLU A 403 -6.74 4.13 15.76
CA GLU A 403 -6.77 4.53 14.35
C GLU A 403 -7.08 6.03 14.17
N LEU A 404 -8.06 6.55 14.93
CA LEU A 404 -8.40 7.97 14.91
C LEU A 404 -7.26 8.85 15.42
N LYS A 405 -6.57 8.41 16.48
CA LYS A 405 -5.45 9.15 17.05
C LYS A 405 -4.26 9.17 16.11
N ASP A 406 -3.96 8.05 15.46
CA ASP A 406 -2.83 7.90 14.56
C ASP A 406 -3.04 8.66 13.23
N SER A 407 -4.28 8.74 12.75
CA SER A 407 -4.60 9.34 11.45
C SER A 407 -5.15 10.77 11.54
N TYR A 408 -5.86 11.10 12.62
CA TYR A 408 -6.62 12.35 12.78
C TYR A 408 -6.35 13.08 14.11
N PHE A 409 -5.51 12.53 14.99
CA PHE A 409 -4.97 13.21 16.17
C PHE A 409 -6.00 13.63 17.24
N PHE A 410 -7.10 12.88 17.38
CA PHE A 410 -8.08 13.11 18.44
C PHE A 410 -8.61 11.80 19.03
N ASP A 411 -9.14 11.90 20.26
CA ASP A 411 -9.85 10.81 20.94
C ASP A 411 -11.36 10.99 20.78
N CYS A 412 -12.05 10.01 20.20
CA CYS A 412 -13.50 10.09 19.98
C CYS A 412 -14.28 10.04 21.31
N GLN A 413 -15.21 10.99 21.48
CA GLN A 413 -16.07 11.13 22.65
C GLN A 413 -17.54 10.80 22.37
N CYS A 414 -17.84 10.06 21.31
CA CYS A 414 -19.21 9.64 21.02
C CYS A 414 -19.78 8.75 22.13
N THR A 415 -21.12 8.63 22.19
CA THR A 415 -21.82 7.79 23.18
C THR A 415 -21.27 6.36 23.20
N ARG A 416 -20.97 5.77 22.04
CA ARG A 416 -20.44 4.41 21.93
C ARG A 416 -19.04 4.29 22.56
N CYS A 417 -18.16 5.26 22.34
CA CYS A 417 -16.82 5.27 22.96
C CYS A 417 -16.85 5.64 24.44
N LEU A 418 -17.78 6.50 24.89
CA LEU A 418 -17.92 6.87 26.30
C LEU A 418 -18.60 5.77 27.13
N ALA A 419 -19.57 5.06 26.57
CA ALA A 419 -20.22 3.91 27.21
C ALA A 419 -19.19 2.83 27.56
N ALA A 420 -18.30 2.52 26.60
CA ALA A 420 -17.19 1.59 26.80
C ALA A 420 -16.19 2.01 27.92
N MET A 421 -16.22 3.26 28.38
CA MET A 421 -15.34 3.77 29.44
C MET A 421 -16.00 3.87 30.82
N LYS A 422 -17.33 4.03 30.90
CA LYS A 422 -18.04 4.34 32.15
C LYS A 422 -18.62 3.12 32.85
N GLU A 423 -18.99 2.13 32.07
CA GLU A 423 -19.49 0.84 32.52
C GLU A 423 -18.61 -0.20 31.83
N GLU A 424 -18.27 -1.29 32.50
CA GLU A 424 -17.74 -2.50 31.86
C GLU A 424 -18.78 -3.02 30.86
N THR A 425 -18.95 -2.35 29.72
CA THR A 425 -19.97 -2.70 28.73
C THR A 425 -19.37 -3.69 27.75
N THR A 426 -19.44 -4.95 28.20
CA THR A 426 -19.74 -6.20 27.48
C THR A 426 -19.41 -6.31 25.99
N ASN A 427 -19.84 -5.38 25.13
CA ASN A 427 -19.64 -5.47 23.67
C ASN A 427 -18.17 -5.52 23.24
N ASP A 428 -17.30 -4.73 23.88
CA ASP A 428 -15.87 -4.77 23.53
C ASP A 428 -15.22 -6.10 23.94
N TRP A 429 -15.72 -6.77 24.98
CA TRP A 429 -15.31 -8.14 25.30
C TRP A 429 -15.62 -9.08 24.15
N TYR A 430 -16.80 -8.96 23.55
CA TYR A 430 -17.20 -9.80 22.42
C TYR A 430 -16.44 -9.47 21.13
N LEU A 431 -16.18 -8.19 20.85
CA LEU A 431 -15.51 -7.75 19.62
C LEU A 431 -14.07 -8.25 19.51
N ASP A 432 -13.36 -8.37 20.62
CA ASP A 432 -11.97 -8.87 20.68
C ASP A 432 -11.84 -10.25 21.34
N GLY A 433 -12.93 -10.81 21.86
CA GLY A 433 -12.90 -12.02 22.71
C GLY A 433 -13.12 -13.34 21.98
N LEU A 434 -12.83 -14.39 22.73
CA LEU A 434 -12.96 -15.79 22.35
C LEU A 434 -14.21 -16.38 23.02
N GLU A 435 -14.85 -17.37 22.42
CA GLU A 435 -15.92 -18.12 23.05
C GLU A 435 -15.39 -19.00 24.19
N CYS A 436 -16.17 -19.08 25.27
CA CYS A 436 -15.82 -19.86 26.46
C CYS A 436 -15.88 -21.36 26.19
N SER A 437 -14.87 -22.10 26.67
CA SER A 437 -14.82 -23.56 26.58
C SER A 437 -15.81 -24.27 27.51
N ASN A 438 -16.35 -23.57 28.51
CA ASN A 438 -17.37 -24.11 29.39
C ASN A 438 -18.73 -24.12 28.69
N LYS A 439 -19.21 -25.31 28.31
CA LYS A 439 -20.49 -25.51 27.61
C LYS A 439 -21.73 -25.11 28.42
N GLU A 440 -21.61 -24.99 29.74
CA GLU A 440 -22.69 -24.48 30.61
C GLU A 440 -22.71 -22.94 30.67
N CYS A 441 -21.65 -22.27 30.18
CA CYS A 441 -21.55 -20.83 30.15
C CYS A 441 -22.16 -20.27 28.85
N LEU A 442 -23.45 -19.93 28.93
CA LEU A 442 -24.18 -19.31 27.83
C LEU A 442 -23.61 -17.91 27.51
N ASP A 443 -23.26 -17.69 26.24
CA ASP A 443 -22.69 -16.41 25.72
C ASP A 443 -21.40 -16.00 26.45
N GLY A 444 -20.64 -16.99 26.96
CA GLY A 444 -19.39 -16.81 27.67
C GLY A 444 -18.29 -16.26 26.77
N VAL A 445 -17.62 -15.20 27.21
CA VAL A 445 -16.54 -14.55 26.46
C VAL A 445 -15.26 -14.48 27.26
N VAL A 446 -14.19 -15.01 26.68
CA VAL A 446 -12.82 -14.99 27.21
C VAL A 446 -12.09 -13.80 26.61
N VAL A 447 -11.49 -12.97 27.47
CA VAL A 447 -10.72 -11.78 27.08
C VAL A 447 -9.35 -11.88 27.74
N LEU A 448 -8.31 -11.46 27.01
CA LEU A 448 -6.96 -11.34 27.55
C LEU A 448 -6.84 -10.02 28.33
N ASP A 449 -6.37 -10.09 29.57
CA ASP A 449 -6.03 -8.90 30.36
C ASP A 449 -4.63 -8.36 30.05
N ASP A 450 -4.27 -7.23 30.65
CA ASP A 450 -2.98 -6.56 30.44
C ASP A 450 -1.76 -7.36 30.94
N VAL A 451 -1.99 -8.48 31.64
CA VAL A 451 -0.95 -9.39 32.16
C VAL A 451 -1.04 -10.76 31.48
N ASP A 452 -1.65 -10.80 30.29
CA ASP A 452 -1.85 -12.00 29.47
C ASP A 452 -2.60 -13.13 30.20
N HIS A 453 -3.54 -12.86 31.11
CA HIS A 453 -4.48 -13.89 31.58
C HIS A 453 -5.71 -13.90 30.69
N ALA A 454 -6.01 -15.05 30.08
CA ALA A 454 -7.23 -15.25 29.31
C ALA A 454 -8.30 -15.90 30.21
N VAL A 455 -9.29 -15.12 30.64
CA VAL A 455 -10.38 -15.62 31.49
C VAL A 455 -11.75 -15.23 30.95
N CYS A 456 -12.71 -16.13 31.12
CA CYS A 456 -14.11 -15.85 30.80
C CYS A 456 -14.67 -14.79 31.75
N LYS A 457 -15.22 -13.71 31.20
CA LYS A 457 -15.82 -12.61 31.97
C LYS A 457 -17.13 -12.99 32.66
N ILE A 458 -17.73 -14.12 32.29
CA ILE A 458 -19.00 -14.61 32.87
C ILE A 458 -18.77 -15.66 33.94
N CYS A 459 -18.11 -16.78 33.61
CA CYS A 459 -17.95 -17.92 34.54
C CYS A 459 -16.54 -18.05 35.14
N GLY A 460 -15.59 -17.21 34.72
CA GLY A 460 -14.20 -17.27 35.22
C GLY A 460 -13.37 -18.43 34.67
N THR A 461 -13.89 -19.26 33.76
CA THR A 461 -13.11 -20.32 33.11
C THR A 461 -11.89 -19.73 32.41
N ALA A 462 -10.71 -20.18 32.81
CA ALA A 462 -9.45 -19.76 32.22
C ALA A 462 -9.18 -20.49 30.90
N ARG A 463 -8.42 -19.84 30.03
CA ARG A 463 -7.88 -20.38 28.79
C ARG A 463 -6.37 -20.17 28.80
N ASP A 464 -5.64 -21.08 28.17
CA ASP A 464 -4.19 -20.97 28.09
C ASP A 464 -3.78 -19.84 27.12
N SER A 465 -3.07 -18.85 27.64
CA SER A 465 -2.60 -17.70 26.89
C SER A 465 -1.45 -18.03 25.95
N GLU A 466 -0.62 -19.03 26.28
CA GLU A 466 0.47 -19.46 25.39
C GLU A 466 -0.09 -20.19 24.16
N GLU A 467 -1.15 -20.97 24.35
CA GLU A 467 -1.91 -21.59 23.25
C GLU A 467 -2.53 -20.52 22.34
N ILE A 468 -3.21 -19.51 22.90
CA ILE A 468 -3.77 -18.39 22.13
C ILE A 468 -2.67 -17.70 21.32
N ALA A 469 -1.55 -17.33 21.95
CA ALA A 469 -0.42 -16.68 21.30
C ALA A 469 0.20 -17.55 20.18
N THR A 470 0.10 -18.86 20.29
CA THR A 470 0.56 -19.79 19.26
C THR A 470 -0.35 -19.78 18.03
N TYR A 471 -1.67 -19.87 18.23
CA TYR A 471 -2.62 -19.81 17.11
C TYR A 471 -2.69 -18.42 16.46
N GLU A 472 -2.53 -17.34 17.22
CA GLU A 472 -2.41 -16.00 16.65
C GLU A 472 -1.20 -15.87 15.73
N ARG A 473 -0.06 -16.47 16.10
CA ARG A 473 1.13 -16.52 15.23
C ARG A 473 0.90 -17.38 14.00
N GLU A 474 0.20 -18.50 14.14
CA GLU A 474 -0.18 -19.38 13.02
C GLU A 474 -1.08 -18.63 12.02
N LEU A 475 -2.12 -17.98 12.51
CA LEU A 475 -3.06 -17.18 11.71
C LEU A 475 -2.34 -16.05 10.96
N LYS A 476 -1.47 -15.31 11.66
CA LYS A 476 -0.63 -14.26 11.05
C LYS A 476 0.33 -14.82 9.99
N THR A 477 0.80 -16.05 10.16
CA THR A 477 1.64 -16.72 9.15
C THR A 477 0.83 -17.03 7.90
N ILE A 478 -0.42 -17.47 8.04
CA ILE A 478 -1.31 -17.75 6.90
C ILE A 478 -1.73 -16.46 6.19
N GLU A 479 -2.04 -15.40 6.91
CA GLU A 479 -2.34 -14.07 6.35
C GLU A 479 -1.20 -13.52 5.48
N THR A 480 0.04 -13.97 5.74
CA THR A 480 1.23 -13.56 4.99
C THR A 480 1.64 -14.58 3.92
N LEU A 481 0.92 -15.70 3.76
CA LEU A 481 1.18 -16.67 2.70
C LEU A 481 1.00 -16.04 1.33
N ASN A 482 1.87 -16.42 0.40
CA ASN A 482 1.80 -15.96 -0.98
C ASN A 482 0.78 -16.80 -1.75
N VAL A 483 -0.25 -16.14 -2.27
CA VAL A 483 -1.36 -16.76 -2.99
C VAL A 483 -1.24 -16.44 -4.48
N ASN A 484 -1.12 -17.47 -5.31
CA ASN A 484 -0.84 -17.33 -6.75
C ASN A 484 -2.03 -17.70 -7.64
N SER A 485 -3.11 -18.19 -7.05
CA SER A 485 -4.33 -18.59 -7.76
C SER A 485 -5.55 -18.43 -6.85
N ASP A 486 -6.75 -18.36 -7.45
CA ASP A 486 -8.01 -18.38 -6.68
C ASP A 486 -8.15 -19.65 -5.84
N GLN A 487 -7.61 -20.79 -6.31
CA GLN A 487 -7.61 -22.04 -5.56
C GLN A 487 -6.71 -21.97 -4.31
N ASP A 488 -5.56 -21.32 -4.41
CA ASP A 488 -4.68 -21.07 -3.25
C ASP A 488 -5.34 -20.08 -2.29
N LYS A 489 -6.05 -19.07 -2.83
CA LYS A 489 -6.76 -18.05 -2.03
C LYS A 489 -7.87 -18.70 -1.22
N TRP A 490 -8.60 -19.60 -1.86
CA TRP A 490 -9.64 -20.38 -1.20
C TRP A 490 -9.07 -21.25 -0.07
N LYS A 491 -7.99 -21.99 -0.32
CA LYS A 491 -7.32 -22.80 0.71
C LYS A 491 -6.83 -21.94 1.88
N MET A 492 -6.25 -20.78 1.60
CA MET A 492 -5.84 -19.83 2.63
C MET A 492 -7.03 -19.43 3.50
N TYR A 493 -8.14 -19.01 2.88
CA TYR A 493 -9.36 -18.66 3.61
C TYR A 493 -9.92 -19.81 4.46
N GLN A 494 -9.91 -21.04 3.93
CA GLN A 494 -10.33 -22.22 4.69
C GLN A 494 -9.46 -22.44 5.93
N GLN A 495 -8.14 -22.36 5.80
CA GLN A 495 -7.21 -22.51 6.92
C GLN A 495 -7.36 -21.39 7.95
N MET A 496 -7.49 -20.15 7.49
CA MET A 496 -7.72 -19.00 8.37
C MET A 496 -9.01 -19.17 9.16
N TRP A 497 -10.08 -19.58 8.50
CA TRP A 497 -11.38 -19.82 9.13
C TRP A 497 -11.35 -20.98 10.14
N GLU A 498 -10.68 -22.08 9.80
CA GLU A 498 -10.47 -23.23 10.70
C GLU A 498 -9.72 -22.80 11.97
N ILE A 499 -8.64 -22.03 11.83
CA ILE A 499 -7.92 -21.52 13.01
C ILE A 499 -8.80 -20.57 13.81
N ALA A 500 -9.51 -19.65 13.17
CA ALA A 500 -10.37 -18.70 13.85
C ALA A 500 -11.49 -19.39 14.65
N MET A 501 -12.15 -20.40 14.06
CA MET A 501 -13.31 -21.06 14.66
C MET A 501 -12.95 -22.26 15.55
N ASP A 502 -12.05 -23.12 15.11
CA ASP A 502 -11.86 -24.41 15.78
C ASP A 502 -10.71 -24.33 16.80
N LYS A 503 -9.65 -23.58 16.47
CA LYS A 503 -8.48 -23.45 17.35
C LYS A 503 -8.61 -22.27 18.31
N LEU A 504 -8.73 -21.05 17.76
CA LEU A 504 -8.93 -19.83 18.54
C LEU A 504 -10.34 -19.76 19.12
N ASN A 505 -11.34 -20.43 18.53
CA ASN A 505 -12.72 -20.35 19.00
C ASN A 505 -13.13 -18.89 19.21
N LEU A 506 -12.93 -18.05 18.20
CA LEU A 506 -13.32 -16.63 18.25
C LEU A 506 -14.82 -16.55 18.54
N HIS A 507 -15.22 -15.60 19.39
CA HIS A 507 -16.64 -15.42 19.68
C HIS A 507 -17.42 -15.12 18.38
N PRO A 508 -18.67 -15.60 18.19
CA PRO A 508 -19.45 -15.31 16.98
C PRO A 508 -19.67 -13.82 16.69
N ARG A 509 -19.54 -12.97 17.71
CA ARG A 509 -19.62 -11.49 17.66
C ARG A 509 -18.26 -10.80 17.54
N ASN A 510 -17.18 -11.56 17.35
CA ASN A 510 -15.84 -11.03 17.21
C ASN A 510 -15.72 -10.24 15.88
N ALA A 511 -15.06 -9.09 15.94
CA ALA A 511 -14.86 -8.23 14.78
C ALA A 511 -14.13 -8.95 13.63
N ARG A 512 -13.10 -9.76 13.96
CA ARG A 512 -12.33 -10.49 12.96
C ARG A 512 -13.18 -11.54 12.26
N MET A 513 -14.11 -12.17 12.96
CA MET A 513 -15.06 -13.11 12.36
C MET A 513 -15.91 -12.43 11.30
N ALA A 514 -16.44 -11.25 11.59
CA ALA A 514 -17.22 -10.48 10.63
C ALA A 514 -16.39 -10.05 9.40
N VAL A 515 -15.15 -9.59 9.61
CA VAL A 515 -14.24 -9.19 8.53
C VAL A 515 -13.83 -10.39 7.67
N MET A 516 -13.49 -11.53 8.26
CA MET A 516 -13.17 -12.74 7.51
C MET A 516 -14.38 -13.24 6.73
N ALA A 517 -15.58 -13.21 7.32
CA ALA A 517 -16.80 -13.56 6.63
C ALA A 517 -17.06 -12.63 5.42
N ARG A 518 -16.81 -11.33 5.54
CA ARG A 518 -16.87 -10.37 4.42
C ARG A 518 -15.94 -10.76 3.29
N GLU A 519 -14.67 -10.97 3.61
CA GLU A 519 -13.64 -11.27 2.61
C GLU A 519 -13.91 -12.58 1.88
N ILE A 520 -14.29 -13.62 2.63
CA ILE A 520 -14.62 -14.93 2.08
C ILE A 520 -15.92 -14.87 1.27
N GLY A 521 -16.96 -14.23 1.80
CA GLY A 521 -18.23 -14.05 1.11
C GLY A 521 -18.04 -13.36 -0.23
N ASN A 522 -17.35 -12.21 -0.25
CA ASN A 522 -17.06 -11.47 -1.49
C ASN A 522 -16.22 -12.28 -2.49
N PHE A 523 -15.26 -13.08 -2.01
CA PHE A 523 -14.49 -13.97 -2.87
C PHE A 523 -15.37 -15.04 -3.54
N LEU A 524 -16.35 -15.58 -2.80
CA LEU A 524 -17.22 -16.64 -3.29
C LEU A 524 -18.40 -16.15 -4.15
N LEU A 525 -18.76 -14.86 -4.11
CA LEU A 525 -19.87 -14.31 -4.93
C LEU A 525 -19.66 -14.50 -6.44
N ASN A 526 -18.42 -14.55 -6.91
CA ASN A 526 -18.10 -14.78 -8.32
C ASN A 526 -17.88 -16.26 -8.66
N ALA A 527 -18.08 -17.17 -7.70
CA ALA A 527 -17.89 -18.60 -7.93
C ALA A 527 -18.97 -19.17 -8.84
N THR A 528 -18.58 -20.00 -9.80
CA THR A 528 -19.50 -20.66 -10.74
C THR A 528 -20.11 -21.96 -10.20
N SER A 529 -19.63 -22.46 -9.05
CA SER A 529 -20.13 -23.68 -8.42
C SER A 529 -21.26 -23.34 -7.45
N VAL A 530 -22.36 -24.08 -7.57
CA VAL A 530 -23.54 -23.95 -6.69
C VAL A 530 -23.13 -24.18 -5.23
N GLU A 531 -22.26 -25.16 -4.97
CA GLU A 531 -21.75 -25.46 -3.63
C GLU A 531 -21.00 -24.28 -3.01
N LEU A 532 -20.18 -23.58 -3.79
CA LEU A 532 -19.46 -22.39 -3.33
C LEU A 532 -20.38 -21.19 -3.14
N GLN A 533 -21.41 -21.04 -3.97
CA GLN A 533 -22.45 -20.02 -3.79
C GLN A 533 -23.25 -20.24 -2.50
N HIS A 534 -23.60 -21.49 -2.15
CA HIS A 534 -24.22 -21.79 -0.84
C HIS A 534 -23.30 -21.43 0.33
N GLN A 535 -21.99 -21.64 0.19
CA GLN A 535 -21.04 -21.21 1.21
C GLN A 535 -20.99 -19.69 1.33
N ALA A 536 -21.02 -18.96 0.21
CA ALA A 536 -21.08 -17.49 0.21
C ALA A 536 -22.23 -16.97 1.07
N LEU A 537 -23.43 -17.56 0.93
CA LEU A 537 -24.62 -17.19 1.71
C LEU A 537 -24.38 -17.29 3.22
N ARG A 538 -23.73 -18.36 3.68
CA ARG A 538 -23.41 -18.54 5.12
C ARG A 538 -22.52 -17.43 5.65
N PHE A 539 -21.50 -17.03 4.88
CA PHE A 539 -20.58 -15.97 5.29
C PHE A 539 -21.27 -14.59 5.26
N CYS A 540 -22.04 -14.29 4.22
CA CYS A 540 -22.80 -13.03 4.16
C CYS A 540 -23.79 -12.90 5.33
N LEU A 541 -24.47 -13.98 5.73
CA LEU A 541 -25.37 -13.99 6.89
C LEU A 541 -24.61 -13.77 8.21
N GLY A 542 -23.41 -14.37 8.35
CA GLY A 542 -22.55 -14.18 9.51
C GLY A 542 -22.10 -12.72 9.67
N GLU A 543 -21.68 -12.09 8.58
CA GLU A 543 -21.33 -10.67 8.59
C GLU A 543 -22.54 -9.79 8.92
N LEU A 544 -23.69 -10.04 8.26
CA LEU A 544 -24.90 -9.28 8.49
C LEU A 544 -25.30 -9.30 9.98
N HIS A 545 -25.24 -10.47 10.61
CA HIS A 545 -25.55 -10.61 12.04
C HIS A 545 -24.64 -9.74 12.92
N ALA A 546 -23.34 -9.67 12.61
CA ALA A 546 -22.40 -8.84 13.36
C ALA A 546 -22.68 -7.35 13.18
N VAL A 547 -23.00 -6.91 11.96
CA VAL A 547 -23.37 -5.51 11.66
C VAL A 547 -24.66 -5.13 12.39
N GLU A 548 -25.69 -5.97 12.33
CA GLU A 548 -26.98 -5.73 12.98
C GLU A 548 -26.88 -5.75 14.50
N TRP A 549 -26.04 -6.62 15.08
CA TRP A 549 -25.79 -6.62 16.51
C TRP A 549 -25.12 -5.32 16.97
N LEU A 550 -24.09 -4.87 16.24
CA LEU A 550 -23.28 -3.74 16.67
C LEU A 550 -23.92 -2.38 16.38
N LEU A 551 -24.62 -2.26 15.25
CA LEU A 551 -25.23 -1.02 14.75
C LEU A 551 -26.66 -1.30 14.23
N PRO A 552 -27.59 -1.70 15.11
CA PRO A 552 -28.90 -2.25 14.72
C PRO A 552 -29.77 -1.29 13.91
N THR A 553 -29.66 0.01 14.18
CA THR A 553 -30.53 1.04 13.60
C THR A 553 -29.86 1.85 12.50
N THR A 554 -28.55 1.67 12.29
CA THR A 554 -27.78 2.47 11.34
C THR A 554 -27.89 1.89 9.94
N LYS A 555 -28.44 2.65 8.99
CA LYS A 555 -28.57 2.26 7.58
C LYS A 555 -27.24 2.44 6.83
N LEU A 556 -26.26 1.61 7.16
CA LEU A 556 -24.96 1.62 6.48
C LEU A 556 -25.08 1.10 5.03
N PRO A 557 -24.37 1.69 4.06
CA PRO A 557 -24.36 1.18 2.70
C PRO A 557 -23.93 -0.28 2.61
N SER A 558 -22.92 -0.69 3.39
CA SER A 558 -22.46 -2.09 3.46
C SER A 558 -23.57 -3.06 3.89
N ARG A 559 -24.43 -2.67 4.84
CA ARG A 559 -25.59 -3.48 5.25
C ARG A 559 -26.59 -3.65 4.11
N GLY A 560 -26.86 -2.57 3.37
CA GLY A 560 -27.75 -2.61 2.20
C GLY A 560 -27.21 -3.53 1.11
N LEU A 561 -25.92 -3.45 0.82
CA LEU A 561 -25.23 -4.32 -0.14
C LEU A 561 -25.24 -5.79 0.32
N LEU A 562 -25.03 -6.07 1.60
CA LEU A 562 -25.11 -7.43 2.15
C LEU A 562 -26.51 -8.03 1.98
N HIS A 563 -27.56 -7.28 2.32
CA HIS A 563 -28.92 -7.74 2.07
C HIS A 563 -29.20 -7.98 0.59
N PHE A 564 -28.66 -7.14 -0.31
CA PHE A 564 -28.80 -7.34 -1.75
C PHE A 564 -28.11 -8.63 -2.21
N GLN A 565 -26.89 -8.88 -1.75
CA GLN A 565 -26.12 -10.10 -2.04
C GLN A 565 -26.85 -11.35 -1.52
N ILE A 566 -27.29 -11.34 -0.26
CA ILE A 566 -28.05 -12.44 0.35
C ILE A 566 -29.34 -12.69 -0.42
N GLY A 567 -30.12 -11.64 -0.70
CA GLY A 567 -31.36 -11.75 -1.45
C GLY A 567 -31.16 -12.34 -2.85
N THR A 568 -30.09 -11.97 -3.53
CA THR A 568 -29.72 -12.51 -4.85
C THR A 568 -29.34 -13.98 -4.76
N LEU A 569 -28.48 -14.38 -3.82
CA LEU A 569 -28.06 -15.77 -3.63
C LEU A 569 -29.26 -16.68 -3.31
N LEU A 570 -30.16 -16.24 -2.41
CA LEU A 570 -31.38 -16.97 -2.07
C LEU A 570 -32.31 -17.13 -3.28
N PHE A 571 -32.37 -16.13 -4.15
CA PHE A 571 -33.16 -16.18 -5.38
C PHE A 571 -32.56 -17.14 -6.42
N GLU A 572 -31.24 -17.10 -6.62
CA GLU A 572 -30.53 -17.99 -7.55
C GLU A 572 -30.65 -19.47 -7.15
N GLU A 573 -30.56 -19.78 -5.85
CA GLU A 573 -30.71 -21.14 -5.30
C GLU A 573 -32.06 -21.79 -5.67
N VAL A 574 -33.13 -20.98 -5.71
CA VAL A 574 -34.47 -21.44 -6.09
C VAL A 574 -34.53 -21.89 -7.55
N THR A 575 -33.72 -21.27 -8.42
CA THR A 575 -33.69 -21.58 -9.85
C THR A 575 -32.90 -22.85 -10.17
N THR A 576 -32.03 -23.31 -9.28
CA THR A 576 -31.04 -24.37 -9.55
C THR A 576 -31.41 -25.74 -9.00
N SER A 577 -31.96 -25.89 -7.79
CA SER A 577 -32.60 -27.16 -7.34
C SER A 577 -33.27 -27.08 -5.96
N MET A 578 -34.61 -27.13 -5.89
CA MET A 578 -35.36 -27.21 -4.61
C MET A 578 -36.75 -27.85 -4.82
N SER A 579 -37.33 -28.44 -3.76
CA SER A 579 -38.72 -28.92 -3.75
C SER A 579 -39.73 -27.76 -3.79
N SER A 580 -40.98 -27.97 -4.20
CA SER A 580 -41.94 -26.88 -4.41
C SER A 580 -42.28 -26.07 -3.15
N VAL A 581 -42.30 -26.71 -1.97
CA VAL A 581 -42.61 -26.05 -0.69
C VAL A 581 -41.42 -25.21 -0.20
N ASP A 582 -40.21 -25.74 -0.33
CA ASP A 582 -38.99 -25.02 0.08
C ASP A 582 -38.72 -23.80 -0.80
N ARG A 583 -39.09 -23.88 -2.09
CA ARG A 583 -38.99 -22.76 -3.04
C ARG A 583 -39.80 -21.54 -2.60
N ALA A 584 -41.03 -21.73 -2.13
CA ALA A 584 -41.89 -20.63 -1.74
C ALA A 584 -41.32 -19.88 -0.52
N GLN A 585 -40.87 -20.61 0.49
CA GLN A 585 -40.28 -20.02 1.69
C GLN A 585 -38.95 -19.31 1.38
N GLN A 586 -38.10 -19.91 0.55
CA GLN A 586 -36.81 -19.33 0.18
C GLN A 586 -36.99 -18.04 -0.65
N LEU A 587 -37.93 -18.03 -1.61
CA LEU A 587 -38.28 -16.83 -2.36
C LEU A 587 -38.83 -15.72 -1.45
N GLN A 588 -39.64 -16.04 -0.45
CA GLN A 588 -40.10 -15.05 0.54
C GLN A 588 -38.94 -14.46 1.33
N ASN A 589 -37.96 -15.28 1.73
CA ASN A 589 -36.75 -14.81 2.39
C ASN A 589 -35.91 -13.91 1.46
N ALA A 590 -35.76 -14.29 0.19
CA ALA A 590 -35.09 -13.48 -0.82
C ALA A 590 -35.75 -12.11 -0.98
N VAL A 591 -37.07 -12.07 -1.14
CA VAL A 591 -37.84 -10.82 -1.23
C VAL A 591 -37.68 -9.95 0.00
N LYS A 592 -37.73 -10.53 1.21
CA LYS A 592 -37.52 -9.79 2.46
C LYS A 592 -36.16 -9.11 2.50
N HIS A 593 -35.10 -9.82 2.11
CA HIS A 593 -33.75 -9.25 2.05
C HIS A 593 -33.63 -8.18 0.96
N LEU A 594 -34.18 -8.39 -0.23
CA LEU A 594 -34.16 -7.39 -1.30
C LEU A 594 -34.94 -6.12 -0.94
N GLN A 595 -36.04 -6.23 -0.19
CA GLN A 595 -36.77 -5.07 0.35
C GLN A 595 -35.95 -4.29 1.36
N GLU A 596 -35.26 -4.97 2.27
CA GLU A 596 -34.38 -4.32 3.24
C GLU A 596 -33.17 -3.68 2.56
N ALA A 597 -32.59 -4.36 1.57
CA ALA A 597 -31.54 -3.80 0.73
C ALA A 597 -31.98 -2.48 0.08
N LEU A 598 -33.16 -2.46 -0.54
CA LEU A 598 -33.72 -1.26 -1.16
C LEU A 598 -33.93 -0.13 -0.13
N SER A 599 -34.52 -0.44 1.03
CA SER A 599 -34.75 0.51 2.13
C SER A 599 -33.47 1.15 2.68
N VAL A 600 -32.38 0.38 2.73
CA VAL A 600 -31.07 0.85 3.22
C VAL A 600 -30.32 1.60 2.12
N LEU A 601 -30.23 1.04 0.92
CA LEU A 601 -29.47 1.62 -0.20
C LEU A 601 -30.11 2.92 -0.71
N ASP A 602 -31.44 3.02 -0.73
CA ASP A 602 -32.13 4.26 -1.08
C ASP A 602 -31.76 5.39 -0.12
N CYS A 603 -31.69 5.07 1.18
CA CYS A 603 -31.26 6.02 2.21
C CYS A 603 -29.77 6.35 2.12
N ALA A 604 -28.91 5.40 1.75
CA ALA A 604 -27.46 5.54 1.82
C ALA A 604 -26.81 6.08 0.53
N TYR A 605 -27.43 5.85 -0.63
CA TYR A 605 -26.93 6.26 -1.95
C TYR A 605 -27.91 7.15 -2.73
N GLY A 606 -29.18 7.18 -2.32
CA GLY A 606 -30.26 7.91 -3.01
C GLY A 606 -30.90 7.10 -4.14
N SER A 607 -32.16 7.40 -4.44
CA SER A 607 -33.03 6.61 -5.34
C SER A 607 -32.57 6.46 -6.78
N LYS A 608 -31.60 7.26 -7.20
CA LYS A 608 -31.06 7.26 -8.57
C LYS A 608 -29.72 6.53 -8.69
N SER A 609 -29.21 5.92 -7.62
CA SER A 609 -27.96 5.16 -7.66
C SER A 609 -28.13 3.86 -8.45
N ASP A 610 -27.02 3.34 -8.98
CA ASP A 610 -27.03 2.09 -9.75
C ASP A 610 -27.32 0.89 -8.83
N ALA A 611 -26.88 0.95 -7.57
CA ALA A 611 -27.16 -0.05 -6.54
C ALA A 611 -28.67 -0.14 -6.24
N VAL A 612 -29.38 0.99 -6.10
CA VAL A 612 -30.83 1.01 -5.86
C VAL A 612 -31.60 0.46 -7.05
N GLN A 613 -31.22 0.85 -8.27
CA GLN A 613 -31.85 0.34 -9.49
C GLN A 613 -31.67 -1.17 -9.65
N SER A 614 -30.47 -1.68 -9.34
CA SER A 614 -30.16 -3.11 -9.38
C SER A 614 -30.97 -3.89 -8.33
N ALA A 615 -31.06 -3.37 -7.10
CA ALA A 615 -31.87 -3.95 -6.04
C ALA A 615 -33.36 -3.98 -6.41
N GLN A 616 -33.89 -2.90 -7.00
CA GLN A 616 -35.28 -2.83 -7.44
C GLN A 616 -35.57 -3.86 -8.55
N LEU A 617 -34.69 -3.98 -9.54
CA LEU A 617 -34.87 -4.91 -10.65
C LEU A 617 -34.92 -6.37 -10.16
N MET A 618 -33.99 -6.74 -9.27
CA MET A 618 -33.95 -8.07 -8.66
C MET A 618 -35.18 -8.33 -7.79
N LEU A 619 -35.64 -7.33 -7.02
CA LEU A 619 -36.87 -7.42 -6.23
C LEU A 619 -38.11 -7.66 -7.10
N ASP A 620 -38.24 -6.92 -8.19
CA ASP A 620 -39.36 -7.05 -9.14
C ASP A 620 -39.36 -8.43 -9.82
N GLU A 621 -38.18 -8.98 -10.09
CA GLU A 621 -38.02 -10.34 -10.60
C GLU A 621 -38.45 -11.40 -9.57
N ALA A 622 -37.91 -11.32 -8.34
CA ALA A 622 -38.27 -12.23 -7.26
C ALA A 622 -39.78 -12.21 -6.96
N GLN A 623 -40.40 -11.03 -6.92
CA GLN A 623 -41.84 -10.90 -6.69
C GLN A 623 -42.68 -11.45 -7.85
N ARG A 624 -42.25 -11.30 -9.11
CA ARG A 624 -42.91 -11.92 -10.26
C ARG A 624 -42.84 -13.44 -10.17
N THR A 625 -41.68 -13.99 -9.81
CA THR A 625 -41.49 -15.43 -9.64
C THR A 625 -42.38 -15.99 -8.53
N ILE A 626 -42.49 -15.31 -7.38
CA ILE A 626 -43.43 -15.73 -6.31
C ILE A 626 -44.87 -15.81 -6.81
N LYS A 627 -45.33 -14.83 -7.59
CA LYS A 627 -46.70 -14.80 -8.12
C LYS A 627 -46.99 -15.91 -9.13
N GLN A 628 -45.95 -16.51 -9.71
CA GLN A 628 -46.04 -17.59 -10.67
C GLN A 628 -45.94 -18.98 -10.01
N LEU A 629 -45.65 -19.05 -8.71
CA LEU A 629 -45.70 -20.31 -7.97
C LEU A 629 -47.16 -20.79 -7.83
N PRO A 630 -47.41 -22.10 -7.99
CA PRO A 630 -48.74 -22.69 -7.95
C PRO A 630 -49.40 -22.69 -6.56
#